data_AF-A0A2H9P0C2-F1
#
_entry.id   AF-A0A2H9P0C2-F1
#
_cell.length_a   1.000
_cell.length_b   1.000
_cell.length_c   1.000
_cell.angle_alpha   90.00
_cell.angle_beta   90.00
_cell.angle_gamma   90.00
#
_symmetry.space_group_name_H-M   'P 1'
#
loop_
_entity.id
_entity.type
_entity.pdbx_description
1 polymer ?
#
loop_
_entity_poly.entity_id
_entity_poly.type
_entity_poly.pdbx_seq_one_letter_code
_entity_poly.pdbx_strand_id
1 'polypeptide(L)' 'FTATCGDCGNECQIPFKPKDDRPVYCRECFQNHRQN' A
#
# COMPACT_ATOMS: atom_id res chain seq x y z
N PHE A 1 8.60 7.65 -2.02
CA PHE A 1 9.18 6.41 -1.48
C PHE A 1 8.57 5.24 -2.23
N THR A 2 9.38 4.33 -2.78
CA THR A 2 8.88 3.06 -3.31
C THR A 2 8.59 2.14 -2.13
N ALA A 3 7.40 1.54 -2.14
CA ALA A 3 6.98 0.58 -1.14
C ALA A 3 6.20 -0.55 -1.80
N THR A 4 6.35 -1.75 -1.25
CA THR A 4 5.65 -2.93 -1.72
C THR A 4 4.24 -2.97 -1.14
N CYS A 5 3.27 -3.17 -2.02
CA CYS A 5 1.87 -3.42 -1.68
C CYS A 5 1.77 -4.71 -0.86
N GLY A 6 1.28 -4.63 0.37
CA GLY A 6 1.11 -5.80 1.25
C GLY A 6 0.00 -6.77 0.80
N ASP A 7 -0.85 -6.34 -0.13
CA ASP A 7 -1.98 -7.12 -0.65
C ASP A 7 -1.65 -7.76 -2.00
N CYS A 8 -1.11 -6.95 -2.91
CA CYS A 8 -0.83 -7.31 -4.30
C CYS A 8 0.64 -7.60 -4.62
N GLY A 9 1.57 -7.28 -3.71
CA GLY A 9 3.01 -7.48 -3.90
C GLY A 9 3.68 -6.51 -4.89
N ASN A 10 2.93 -5.62 -5.53
CA ASN A 10 3.47 -4.65 -6.49
C ASN A 10 4.19 -3.48 -5.82
N GLU A 11 5.23 -2.98 -6.46
CA GLU A 11 5.93 -1.77 -6.02
C GLU A 11 5.15 -0.52 -6.44
N CYS A 12 4.91 0.38 -5.49
CA CYS A 12 4.19 1.64 -5.72
C CYS A 12 4.91 2.82 -5.09
N GLN A 13 4.80 3.99 -5.72
CA GLN A 13 5.34 5.23 -5.17
C GLN A 13 4.33 5.89 -4.22
N ILE A 14 4.71 5.97 -2.95
CA ILE A 14 3.93 6.59 -1.89
C ILE A 14 4.61 7.88 -1.38
N PRO A 15 3.83 8.89 -0.95
CA PRO A 15 4.36 10.14 -0.43
C PRO A 15 4.82 10.05 1.05
N PHE A 16 4.61 8.92 1.71
CA PHE A 16 4.99 8.66 3.09
C PHE A 16 6.02 7.54 3.18
N LYS A 17 6.71 7.42 4.32
CA LYS A 17 7.65 6.32 4.58
C LYS A 17 6.85 5.06 4.97
N PRO A 18 7.10 3.89 4.36
CA PRO A 18 6.49 2.64 4.80
C PRO A 18 6.87 2.40 6.27
N LYS A 19 5.90 1.96 7.08
CA LYS A 19 6.11 1.62 8.50
C LYS A 19 5.94 0.11 8.64
N ASP A 20 6.85 -0.57 9.34
CA ASP A 20 6.73 -2.01 9.60
C ASP A 20 5.45 -2.38 10.37
N ASP A 21 4.92 -1.48 11.19
CA ASP A 21 3.66 -1.69 11.92
C ASP A 21 2.40 -1.73 11.05
N ARG A 22 2.43 -1.20 9.81
CA ARG A 22 1.23 -1.16 8.95
C ARG A 22 1.57 -1.49 7.49
N PRO A 23 0.86 -2.45 6.87
CA PRO A 23 1.04 -2.75 5.46
C PRO A 23 0.71 -1.54 4.59
N VAL A 24 1.56 -1.30 3.59
CA VAL A 24 1.30 -0.30 2.56
C VAL A 24 0.41 -0.91 1.49
N TYR A 25 -0.58 -0.16 1.03
CA TYR A 25 -1.44 -0.59 -0.07
C TYR A 25 -1.28 0.36 -1.24
N CYS A 26 -1.30 -0.19 -2.46
CA CYS A 26 -1.42 0.61 -3.66
C CYS A 26 -2.81 1.28 -3.70
N ARG A 27 -3.00 2.25 -4.61
CA ARG A 27 -4.28 2.97 -4.72
C ARG A 27 -5.46 2.02 -4.95
N GLU A 28 -5.27 0.98 -5.76
CA GLU A 28 -6.30 -0.02 -6.07
C GLU A 28 -6.65 -0.88 -4.85
N CYS A 29 -5.66 -1.52 -4.21
CA CYS A 29 -5.90 -2.33 -3.00
C CYS A 29 -6.45 -1.48 -1.84
N PHE A 30 -5.99 -0.24 -1.69
CA PHE A 30 -6.52 0.67 -0.68
C PHE A 30 -7.99 1.04 -0.93
N GLN A 31 -8.38 1.23 -2.20
CA GLN A 31 -9.77 1.47 -2.58
C GLN A 31 -10.65 0.24 -2.31
N ASN A 32 -10.17 -0.97 -2.66
CA ASN A 32 -10.88 -2.22 -2.38
C ASN A 32 -11.08 -2.46 -0.88
N HIS A 33 -10.05 -2.24 -0.05
CA HIS A 33 -10.14 -2.38 1.41
C HIS A 33 -11.06 -1.36 2.08
N ARG A 34 -11.30 -0.20 1.48
CA ARG A 34 -12.13 0.87 2.05
C ARG A 34 -13.62 0.76 1.69
N GLN A 35 -13.98 -0.10 0.74
CA GLN A 35 -15.37 -0.27 0.28
C GLN A 35 -16.10 -1.46 0.90
N ASN A 36 -15.49 -2.18 1.84
CA ASN A 36 -16.14 -3.25 2.61
C ASN A 36 -16.21 -2.89 4.10
#